data_AF-A0A6G8QDY4-F1
#
_entry.id   AF-A0A6G8QDY4-F1
#
_cell.length_a   1.000
_cell.length_b   1.000
_cell.length_c   1.000
_cell.angle_alpha   90.00
_cell.angle_beta   90.00
_cell.angle_gamma   90.00
#
_symmetry.space_group_name_H-M   'P 1'
#
loop_
_entity.id
_entity.type
_entity.pdbx_description
1 polymer ?
#
loop_
_entity_poly.entity_id
_entity_poly.type
_entity_poly.pdbx_seq_one_letter_code
_entity_poly.pdbx_strand_id
1 'polypeptide(L)'
;MITLSEEEVGRLLVGRSVSISVGEPWDFDGPDGPNALRGEILALRENPEAPHNQEVLLAVTPFSVRTGHTVDRLVARARYKDEVGIVEHLARGQDAEANLSFSEQVPEGERDPRSTPKLIGGVRLAG
;
A
#
# COMPACT_ATOMS: atom_id res chain seq x y z
N MET A 1 -2.53 25.65 -18.70
CA MET A 1 -2.77 24.48 -17.83
C MET A 1 -1.44 23.75 -17.76
N ILE A 2 -0.82 23.66 -16.59
CA ILE A 2 0.40 22.85 -16.42
C ILE A 2 -0.09 21.44 -16.14
N THR A 3 0.19 20.50 -17.04
CA THR A 3 -0.01 19.07 -16.80
C THR A 3 1.26 18.57 -16.14
N LEU A 4 1.17 18.17 -14.88
CA LEU A 4 2.30 17.55 -14.18
C LEU A 4 2.54 16.14 -14.75
N SER A 5 3.79 15.73 -14.84
CA SER A 5 4.12 14.34 -15.12
C SER A 5 3.73 13.44 -13.94
N GLU A 6 3.58 12.14 -14.19
CA GLU A 6 3.25 11.17 -13.15
C GLU A 6 4.33 11.10 -12.05
N GLU A 7 5.60 11.25 -12.42
CA GLU A 7 6.72 11.37 -11.49
C GLU A 7 6.60 12.64 -10.61
N GLU A 8 6.19 13.78 -11.19
CA GLU A 8 5.99 15.03 -10.45
C GLU A 8 4.80 14.92 -9.49
N VAL A 9 3.70 14.32 -9.95
CA VAL A 9 2.54 13.99 -9.10
C VAL A 9 2.97 13.09 -7.95
N GLY A 10 3.76 12.06 -8.26
CA GLY A 10 4.28 11.12 -7.28
C GLY A 10 5.11 11.80 -6.19
N ARG A 11 6.00 12.72 -6.56
CA ARG A 11 6.78 13.50 -5.58
C ARG A 11 5.91 14.34 -4.65
N LEU A 12 4.74 14.81 -5.11
CA LEU A 12 3.79 15.56 -4.28
C LEU A 12 3.00 14.67 -3.32
N LEU A 13 2.95 13.36 -3.55
CA LEU A 13 2.29 12.39 -2.67
C LEU A 13 3.18 11.94 -1.51
N VAL A 14 4.50 11.96 -1.66
CA VAL A 14 5.42 11.59 -0.58
C VAL A 14 5.23 12.53 0.62
N GLY A 15 5.16 11.95 1.83
CA GLY A 15 4.86 12.66 3.07
C GLY A 15 3.36 12.86 3.33
N ARG A 16 2.48 12.47 2.41
CA ARG A 16 1.03 12.57 2.63
C ARG A 16 0.54 11.41 3.48
N SER A 17 -0.33 11.74 4.43
CA SER A 17 -1.03 10.75 5.24
C SER A 17 -2.03 9.95 4.41
N VAL A 18 -2.18 8.68 4.73
CA VAL A 18 -3.13 7.75 4.10
C VAL A 18 -4.01 7.09 5.14
N SER A 19 -5.24 6.78 4.72
CA SER A 19 -6.12 5.83 5.39
C SER A 19 -6.16 4.56 4.56
N ILE A 20 -6.07 3.42 5.23
CA ILE A 20 -6.05 2.10 4.61
C ILE A 20 -7.22 1.29 5.18
N SER A 21 -8.04 0.75 4.29
CA SER A 21 -9.08 -0.21 4.63
C SER A 21 -8.56 -1.62 4.35
N VAL A 22 -8.75 -2.56 5.25
CA VAL A 22 -8.35 -3.96 5.06
C VAL A 22 -9.60 -4.80 4.76
N GLY A 23 -9.67 -5.35 3.55
CA GLY A 23 -10.75 -6.24 3.12
C GLY A 23 -10.43 -7.72 3.35
N GLU A 24 -9.14 -8.09 3.26
CA GLU A 24 -8.66 -9.43 3.57
C GLU A 24 -7.37 -9.39 4.40
N PRO A 25 -7.31 -10.12 5.53
CA PRO A 25 -8.38 -10.96 6.07
C PRO A 25 -9.51 -10.10 6.69
N TRP A 26 -10.76 -10.57 6.63
CA TRP A 26 -11.94 -9.80 7.07
C TRP A 26 -12.03 -9.60 8.59
N ASP A 27 -11.27 -10.39 9.34
CA ASP A 27 -11.14 -10.35 10.80
C ASP A 27 -9.88 -9.59 11.24
N PHE A 28 -9.30 -8.76 10.36
CA PHE A 28 -8.15 -7.94 10.70
C PHE A 28 -8.53 -6.92 11.78
N ASP A 29 -7.86 -7.00 12.92
CA ASP A 29 -8.00 -6.03 14.02
C ASP A 29 -6.72 -5.20 14.10
N GLY A 30 -6.78 -4.01 13.50
CA GLY A 30 -5.65 -3.11 13.39
C GLY A 30 -5.55 -2.13 14.56
N PRO A 31 -4.38 -1.49 14.76
CA PRO A 31 -4.19 -0.46 15.77
C PRO A 31 -5.10 0.77 15.60
N ASP A 32 -5.61 1.01 14.39
CA ASP A 32 -6.50 2.12 14.06
C ASP A 32 -8.00 1.72 14.07
N GLY A 33 -8.30 0.51 14.54
CA GLY A 33 -9.64 -0.07 14.63
C GLY A 33 -9.85 -1.28 13.70
N PRO A 34 -11.05 -1.89 13.74
CA PRO A 34 -11.37 -3.05 12.92
C PRO A 34 -11.20 -2.72 11.44
N ASN A 35 -10.45 -3.57 10.72
CA ASN A 35 -10.18 -3.45 9.29
C ASN A 35 -9.58 -2.09 8.87
N ALA A 36 -8.86 -1.41 9.78
CA ALA A 36 -8.32 -0.08 9.55
C ALA A 36 -6.83 0.02 9.90
N LEU A 37 -6.11 0.75 9.05
CA LEU A 37 -4.75 1.22 9.29
C LEU A 37 -4.62 2.67 8.86
N ARG A 38 -3.70 3.39 9.49
CA ARG A 38 -3.26 4.73 9.09
C ARG A 38 -1.76 4.75 8.84
N GLY A 39 -1.33 5.67 8.00
CA GLY A 39 0.06 5.74 7.61
C GLY A 39 0.44 6.98 6.84
N GLU A 40 1.62 6.92 6.24
CA GLU A 40 2.22 7.97 5.42
C GLU A 40 2.93 7.35 4.21
N ILE A 41 2.87 8.03 3.07
CA ILE A 41 3.61 7.64 1.87
C ILE A 41 5.08 7.99 2.04
N LEU A 42 5.95 6.98 2.10
CA LEU A 42 7.40 7.16 2.22
C LEU A 42 8.11 7.33 0.88
N ALA A 43 7.69 6.56 -0.12
CA ALA A 43 8.34 6.54 -1.42
C ALA A 43 7.42 5.94 -2.48
N LEU A 44 7.75 6.21 -3.73
CA LEU A 44 7.14 5.61 -4.90
C LEU A 44 8.22 4.93 -5.72
N ARG A 45 7.91 3.74 -6.23
CA ARG A 45 8.76 3.02 -7.19
C ARG A 45 7.94 2.76 -8.43
N GLU A 46 8.46 3.20 -9.56
CA GLU A 46 7.86 2.95 -10.87
C GLU A 46 8.77 2.02 -11.64
N ASN A 47 8.18 1.07 -12.37
CA ASN A 47 8.91 0.31 -13.37
C ASN A 47 8.72 1.02 -14.73
N PRO A 48 9.77 1.62 -15.32
CA PRO A 48 9.67 2.32 -16.61
C PRO A 48 9.18 1.43 -17.75
N GLU A 49 9.41 0.12 -17.66
CA GLU A 49 8.99 -0.87 -18.67
C GLU A 49 7.55 -1.37 -18.46
N ALA A 50 6.97 -1.06 -17.30
CA ALA A 50 5.61 -1.42 -16.93
C ALA A 50 4.99 -0.30 -16.08
N PRO A 51 4.57 0.83 -16.69
CA PRO A 51 4.14 2.02 -15.98
C PRO A 51 2.93 1.80 -15.05
N HIS A 52 2.08 0.79 -15.31
CA HIS A 52 0.99 0.40 -14.42
C HIS A 52 1.45 -0.44 -13.20
N ASN A 53 2.70 -0.88 -13.18
CA ASN A 53 3.29 -1.64 -12.08
C ASN A 53 4.02 -0.71 -11.10
N GLN A 54 3.25 0.20 -10.51
CA GLN A 54 3.72 1.13 -9.50
C GLN A 54 3.65 0.51 -8.11
N GLU A 55 4.61 0.87 -7.27
CA GLU A 55 4.65 0.51 -5.86
C GLU A 55 4.67 1.77 -5.01
N VAL A 56 3.79 1.82 -4.02
CA VAL A 56 3.79 2.86 -2.99
C VAL A 56 4.29 2.24 -1.70
N LEU A 57 5.43 2.73 -1.21
CA LEU A 57 5.94 2.36 0.11
C LEU A 57 5.23 3.22 1.16
N LEU A 58 4.61 2.56 2.13
CA LEU A 58 3.86 3.17 3.21
C LEU A 58 4.55 2.87 4.55
N ALA A 59 4.69 3.88 5.40
CA ALA A 59 4.84 3.69 6.84
C ALA A 59 3.44 3.58 7.44
N VAL A 60 3.21 2.64 8.34
CA VAL A 60 1.91 2.47 9.01
C VAL A 60 2.07 2.38 10.51
N THR A 61 0.99 2.62 11.25
CA THR A 61 0.95 2.29 12.68
C THR A 61 1.31 0.80 12.86
N PRO A 62 2.32 0.45 13.67
CA PRO A 62 2.79 -0.92 13.76
C PRO A 62 1.71 -1.88 14.23
N PHE A 63 1.66 -3.07 13.63
CA PHE A 63 0.72 -4.12 13.99
C PHE A 63 1.39 -5.50 13.98
N SER A 64 0.84 -6.44 14.75
CA SER A 64 1.36 -7.81 14.80
C SER A 64 0.59 -8.71 13.86
N VAL A 65 1.31 -9.47 13.04
CA VAL A 65 0.73 -10.55 12.23
C VAL A 65 0.70 -11.86 13.01
N ARG A 66 -0.09 -12.85 12.55
CA ARG A 66 -0.27 -14.15 13.24
C ARG A 66 1.04 -14.91 13.48
N THR A 67 2.07 -14.65 12.69
CA THR A 67 3.41 -15.24 12.84
C THR A 67 4.25 -14.59 13.95
N GLY A 68 3.73 -13.55 14.61
CA GLY A 68 4.40 -12.84 15.71
C GLY A 68 5.27 -11.67 15.25
N HIS A 69 5.46 -11.48 13.94
CA HIS A 69 6.21 -10.35 13.40
C HIS A 69 5.45 -9.05 13.57
N THR A 70 6.18 -7.99 13.93
CA THR A 70 5.68 -6.62 13.89
C THR A 70 5.90 -6.05 12.50
N VAL A 71 4.83 -5.53 11.90
CA VAL A 71 4.83 -4.90 10.59
C VAL A 71 4.62 -3.40 10.80
N ASP A 72 5.56 -2.59 10.31
CA ASP A 72 5.52 -1.12 10.34
C ASP A 72 5.51 -0.47 8.95
N ARG A 73 5.71 -1.28 7.91
CA ARG A 73 5.73 -0.85 6.52
C ARG A 73 4.88 -1.73 5.62
N LEU A 74 4.31 -1.14 4.59
CA LEU A 74 3.59 -1.85 3.54
C LEU A 74 4.05 -1.38 2.17
N VAL A 75 4.10 -2.31 1.21
CA VAL A 75 4.25 -1.99 -0.21
C VAL A 75 2.89 -2.18 -0.86
N ALA A 76 2.24 -1.08 -1.21
CA ALA A 76 0.95 -1.08 -1.88
C ALA A 76 1.13 -1.11 -3.40
N ARG A 77 0.41 -2.00 -4.07
CA ARG A 77 0.35 -2.12 -5.53
C ARG A 77 -1.09 -2.30 -5.96
N ALA A 78 -1.48 -1.73 -7.10
CA ALA A 78 -2.81 -1.92 -7.67
C ALA A 78 -3.19 -3.41 -7.68
N ARG A 79 -4.44 -3.72 -7.33
CA ARG A 79 -4.89 -5.11 -7.19
C ARG A 79 -4.95 -5.81 -8.55
N TYR A 80 -5.39 -5.11 -9.58
CA TYR A 80 -5.56 -5.65 -10.92
C TYR A 80 -4.58 -5.02 -11.90
N LYS A 81 -4.08 -5.81 -12.86
CA LYS A 81 -3.01 -5.40 -13.79
C LYS A 81 -3.46 -4.36 -14.82
N ASP A 82 -4.76 -4.31 -15.11
CA ASP A 82 -5.35 -3.44 -16.14
C ASP A 82 -5.98 -2.18 -15.53
N GLU A 83 -5.83 -1.97 -14.21
CA GLU A 83 -6.30 -0.77 -13.55
C GLU A 83 -5.36 0.42 -13.77
N VAL A 84 -5.96 1.59 -13.66
CA VAL A 84 -5.22 2.85 -13.48
C VAL A 84 -4.26 2.69 -12.29
N GLY A 85 -3.03 3.19 -12.45
CA GLY A 85 -1.98 3.02 -11.44
C GLY A 85 -2.40 3.57 -10.07
N ILE A 86 -1.90 2.95 -9.00
CA ILE A 86 -2.19 3.36 -7.62
C ILE A 86 -1.87 4.84 -7.37
N VAL A 87 -0.81 5.38 -8.00
CA VAL A 87 -0.43 6.80 -7.88
C VAL A 87 -1.53 7.70 -8.46
N GLU A 88 -2.08 7.35 -9.61
CA GLU A 88 -3.11 8.14 -10.29
C GLU A 88 -4.43 8.14 -9.50
N HIS A 89 -4.82 7.01 -8.90
CA HIS A 89 -5.96 6.96 -7.97
C HIS A 89 -5.75 7.90 -6.77
N LEU A 90 -4.59 7.82 -6.12
CA LEU A 90 -4.27 8.65 -4.96
C LEU A 90 -4.23 10.14 -5.33
N ALA A 91 -3.65 10.48 -6.48
CA ALA A 91 -3.58 11.84 -6.99
C ALA A 91 -4.97 12.45 -7.24
N ARG A 92 -5.95 11.62 -7.62
CA ARG A 92 -7.35 12.00 -7.79
C ARG A 92 -8.14 12.03 -6.47
N GLY A 93 -7.52 11.69 -5.35
CA GLY A 93 -8.20 11.52 -4.07
C GLY A 93 -9.19 10.36 -4.05
N GLN A 94 -9.02 9.39 -4.96
CA GLN A 94 -9.84 8.19 -5.05
C GLN A 94 -9.27 7.09 -4.16
N ASP A 95 -10.11 6.13 -3.83
CA ASP A 95 -9.65 4.88 -3.21
C ASP A 95 -8.97 4.01 -4.27
N ALA A 96 -7.83 3.42 -3.92
CA ALA A 96 -7.06 2.52 -4.76
C ALA A 96 -7.12 1.11 -4.18
N GLU A 97 -7.77 0.18 -4.88
CA GLU A 97 -7.72 -1.24 -4.50
C GLU A 97 -6.29 -1.76 -4.62
N ALA A 98 -5.76 -2.33 -3.55
CA ALA A 98 -4.35 -2.66 -3.44
C ALA A 98 -4.09 -4.02 -2.80
N ASN A 99 -3.06 -4.68 -3.32
CA ASN A 99 -2.29 -5.66 -2.55
C ASN A 99 -1.32 -4.89 -1.64
N LEU A 100 -1.35 -5.18 -0.34
CA LEU A 100 -0.56 -4.51 0.69
C LEU A 100 0.48 -5.50 1.23
N SER A 101 1.63 -5.58 0.57
CA SER A 101 2.67 -6.56 0.90
C SER A 101 3.49 -6.11 2.11
N PHE A 102 3.80 -7.05 3.00
CA PHE A 102 4.77 -6.89 4.08
C PHE A 102 5.85 -7.98 4.05
N SER A 103 6.00 -8.66 2.91
CA SER A 103 6.92 -9.77 2.75
C SER A 103 8.37 -9.43 3.14
N GLU A 104 8.84 -8.21 2.87
CA GLU A 104 10.19 -7.75 3.21
C GLU A 104 10.48 -7.75 4.73
N GLN A 105 9.44 -7.76 5.58
CA GLN A 105 9.55 -7.78 7.04
C GLN A 105 9.36 -9.19 7.63
N VAL A 106 9.07 -10.19 6.79
CA VAL A 106 8.96 -11.59 7.21
C VAL A 106 10.19 -12.34 6.66
N PRO A 107 10.99 -13.01 7.51
CA PRO A 107 12.13 -13.81 7.06
C PRO A 107 11.71 -14.85 6.02
N GLU A 108 12.51 -15.03 4.97
CA GLU A 108 12.16 -15.91 3.85
C GLU A 108 11.83 -17.35 4.28
N GLY A 109 12.58 -17.90 5.24
CA GLY A 109 12.34 -19.24 5.79
C GLY A 109 11.05 -19.38 6.60
N GLU A 110 10.40 -18.26 6.96
CA GLU A 110 9.13 -18.22 7.70
C GLU A 110 7.93 -17.85 6.81
N ARG A 111 8.18 -17.53 5.54
CA ARG A 111 7.11 -17.26 4.57
C ARG A 111 6.47 -18.60 4.17
N ASP A 112 5.14 -18.63 4.11
CA ASP A 112 4.45 -19.75 3.49
C ASP A 112 4.84 -19.81 2.00
N PRO A 113 5.45 -20.90 1.51
CA PRO A 113 5.84 -21.00 0.10
C PRO A 113 4.65 -20.94 -0.87
N ARG A 114 3.41 -21.11 -0.38
CA ARG A 114 2.18 -21.03 -1.16
C ARG A 114 1.54 -19.65 -1.12
N SER A 115 2.02 -18.73 -0.27
CA SER A 115 1.38 -17.43 -0.07
C SER A 115 2.39 -16.31 0.19
N THR A 116 2.20 -15.18 -0.51
CA THR A 116 2.97 -13.97 -0.20
C THR A 116 2.34 -13.28 1.00
N PRO A 117 3.11 -12.95 2.07
CA PRO A 117 2.58 -12.19 3.20
C PRO A 117 2.07 -10.82 2.76
N LYS A 118 0.74 -10.66 2.75
CA LYS A 118 0.06 -9.44 2.32
C LYS A 118 -1.31 -9.30 2.97
N LEU A 119 -1.83 -8.09 2.96
CA LEU A 119 -3.25 -7.78 3.13
C LEU A 119 -3.83 -7.41 1.76
N ILE A 120 -5.15 -7.44 1.63
CA ILE A 120 -5.87 -6.88 0.47
C ILE A 120 -6.83 -5.83 0.99
N GLY A 121 -6.89 -4.68 0.32
CA GLY A 121 -7.58 -3.53 0.87
C GLY A 121 -7.65 -2.33 -0.08
N GLY A 122 -8.09 -1.19 0.45
CA GLY A 122 -8.08 0.10 -0.22
C GLY A 122 -7.07 1.05 0.40
N VAL A 123 -6.42 1.88 -0.41
CA VAL A 123 -5.57 2.98 0.04
C VAL A 123 -6.12 4.29 -0.50
N ARG A 124 -6.32 5.26 0.38
CA ARG A 124 -6.73 6.63 0.02
C ARG A 124 -5.91 7.65 0.79
N LEU A 125 -5.77 8.85 0.23
CA LEU A 125 -5.25 9.98 0.99
C LEU A 125 -6.17 10.29 2.18
N ALA A 126 -5.58 10.54 3.34
CA ALA A 126 -6.28 11.09 4.48
C ALA A 126 -6.59 12.57 4.21
N GLY A 127 -7.83 12.97 4.51
CA GLY A 127 -8.31 14.35 4.38
C GLY A 127 -7.92 15.23 5.56
#